data_AF-A0A967CIW6-F1
#
_entry.id   AF-A0A967CIW6-F1
#
_cell.length_a   1.000
_cell.length_b   1.000
_cell.length_c   1.000
_cell.angle_alpha   90.00
_cell.angle_beta   90.00
_cell.angle_gamma   90.00
#
_symmetry.space_group_name_H-M   'P 1'
#
loop_
_entity.id
_entity.type
_entity.pdbx_description
1 polymer ?
#
loop_
_entity_poly.entity_id
_entity_poly.type
_entity_poly.pdbx_seq_one_letter_code
_entity_poly.pdbx_strand_id
1 'polypeptide(L)'
;MCIVCQSVMSVAAVIASVVPAVSEPPTASIADTRCARQATSRSVGGVTYVCRPVGKVLRWKRVAKSGAVTGTSTVTTSTTSTSTTTTTTIEPYRVPTLASSLPDLCRLRDQSMQRRTYGQLVAGFPVIERNFAAKGTFTLALIPIDFADVPGDSAVLSRVADQMRLVSDWYDMVSDGRVRIEWKVHQSWLRVPGTSADYTMSRSRSNDNFLANAAFAAADPVFDFSAVRAVAFVLPKGQTFMAEGVQGFKHSEFGSNGGYLTNEGRIENYMIAGAYFERQWKNFWSYWAHEMGHMFPLPDLYDQNQQWWMNPTNRQFEVPGGPFSGFDIMANQDGPSRTLSAWLRFVMGWLSDEQIFCKPLTDLTTTRVMLVPIDDRVNGVKAAMIPVSSTKLIVVESRRPNEK
;
A
#
# COMPACT_ATOMS: atom_id res chain seq x y z
N MET A 1 1.97 50.55 -4.19
CA MET A 1 2.32 51.85 -3.57
C MET A 1 2.41 51.61 -2.06
N CYS A 2 3.49 52.06 -1.40
CA CYS A 2 3.85 52.09 0.05
C CYS A 2 3.13 51.14 1.05
N ILE A 3 3.80 50.24 1.81
CA ILE A 3 4.85 50.36 2.86
C ILE A 3 4.28 50.58 4.29
N VAL A 4 5.00 50.00 5.29
CA VAL A 4 4.86 49.99 6.77
C VAL A 4 4.40 48.61 7.33
N CYS A 5 5.13 47.88 8.20
CA CYS A 5 6.56 47.96 8.58
C CYS A 5 7.13 46.67 9.23
N GLN A 6 8.45 46.50 9.07
CA GLN A 6 9.49 45.91 9.96
C GLN A 6 9.20 44.82 11.02
N SER A 7 10.04 43.77 10.98
CA SER A 7 10.81 43.30 12.16
C SER A 7 12.10 42.56 11.75
N VAL A 8 13.23 43.27 11.90
CA VAL A 8 14.62 42.82 12.12
C VAL A 8 15.10 41.49 11.49
N MET A 9 15.90 41.59 10.40
CA MET A 9 16.96 40.62 10.09
C MET A 9 18.31 41.18 10.55
N SER A 10 19.02 40.46 11.42
CA SER A 10 20.43 40.74 11.72
C SER A 10 21.31 39.82 10.89
N VAL A 11 22.13 40.40 10.01
CA VAL A 11 23.19 39.67 9.30
C VAL A 11 24.33 39.40 10.26
N ALA A 12 24.74 38.14 10.38
CA ALA A 12 25.99 37.74 11.03
C ALA A 12 26.83 36.96 10.02
N ALA A 13 28.09 37.36 9.86
CA ALA A 13 29.00 36.78 8.86
C ALA A 13 29.41 35.34 9.24
N VAL A 14 29.50 34.47 8.23
CA VAL A 14 30.05 33.12 8.40
C VAL A 14 31.58 33.20 8.50
N ILE A 15 32.09 33.32 9.72
CA ILE A 15 33.50 33.09 10.03
C ILE A 15 33.71 31.58 10.17
N ALA A 16 34.46 30.99 9.25
CA ALA A 16 34.88 29.59 9.33
C ALA A 16 35.77 29.39 10.57
N SER A 17 35.15 28.89 11.65
CA SER A 17 35.80 28.63 12.93
C SER A 17 35.98 27.13 13.10
N VAL A 18 37.23 26.70 13.26
CA VAL A 18 37.58 25.31 13.57
C VAL A 18 37.11 25.01 14.99
N VAL A 19 36.06 24.19 15.11
CA VAL A 19 35.55 23.75 16.42
C VAL A 19 36.51 22.70 17.00
N PRO A 20 37.10 22.91 18.19
CA PRO A 20 37.90 21.90 18.84
C PRO A 20 37.02 20.73 19.30
N ALA A 21 37.51 19.50 19.17
CA ALA A 21 36.78 18.31 19.56
C ALA A 21 36.44 18.33 21.05
N VAL A 22 35.14 18.33 21.37
CA VAL A 22 34.65 18.14 22.73
C VAL A 22 34.93 16.70 23.15
N SER A 23 35.79 16.50 24.15
CA SER A 23 36.01 15.17 24.72
C SER A 23 34.74 14.72 25.45
N GLU A 24 34.11 13.65 24.98
CA GLU A 24 33.02 12.98 25.70
C GLU A 24 33.46 12.61 27.14
N PRO A 25 32.57 12.71 28.14
CA PRO A 25 32.86 12.18 29.47
C PRO A 25 33.09 10.66 29.38
N PRO A 26 34.00 10.09 30.19
CA PRO A 26 34.36 8.68 30.08
C PRO A 26 33.15 7.78 30.28
N THR A 27 32.79 7.03 29.23
CA THR A 27 31.69 6.06 29.28
C THR A 27 31.96 5.04 30.38
N ALA A 28 31.01 4.92 31.34
CA ALA A 28 31.16 4.06 32.50
C ALA A 28 31.43 2.60 32.09
N SER A 29 32.69 2.17 32.24
CA SER A 29 33.13 0.82 31.89
C SER A 29 33.18 -0.07 33.13
N ILE A 30 32.52 -1.23 33.06
CA ILE A 30 32.62 -2.28 34.09
C ILE A 30 33.67 -3.34 33.73
N ALA A 31 34.45 -3.15 32.67
CA ALA A 31 35.49 -4.09 32.24
C ALA A 31 36.40 -4.49 33.42
N ASP A 32 36.63 -5.79 33.56
CA ASP A 32 37.48 -6.40 34.57
C ASP A 32 37.11 -6.16 36.04
N THR A 33 36.00 -5.47 36.33
CA THR A 33 35.43 -5.43 37.69
C THR A 33 34.87 -6.80 38.10
N ARG A 34 34.82 -7.09 39.41
CA ARG A 34 34.31 -8.38 39.92
C ARG A 34 32.83 -8.55 39.61
N CYS A 35 32.43 -9.79 39.33
CA CYS A 35 31.04 -10.18 39.13
C CYS A 35 30.67 -11.37 40.02
N ALA A 36 29.42 -11.43 40.49
CA ALA A 36 29.02 -12.41 41.50
C ALA A 36 28.70 -13.80 40.93
N ARG A 37 28.31 -13.91 39.66
CA ARG A 37 27.78 -15.15 39.08
C ARG A 37 28.21 -15.33 37.62
N GLN A 38 28.93 -16.41 37.35
CA GLN A 38 29.47 -16.75 36.03
C GLN A 38 28.38 -16.81 34.95
N ALA A 39 28.75 -16.49 33.71
CA ALA A 39 27.89 -16.49 32.52
C ALA A 39 26.70 -15.52 32.54
N THR A 40 26.54 -14.68 33.57
CA THR A 40 25.61 -13.54 33.51
C THR A 40 26.11 -12.46 32.55
N SER A 41 25.20 -11.72 31.92
CA SER A 41 25.50 -10.61 31.00
C SER A 41 24.92 -9.28 31.50
N ARG A 42 25.63 -8.18 31.27
CA ARG A 42 25.17 -6.81 31.58
C ARG A 42 25.62 -5.84 30.49
N SER A 43 24.72 -4.98 30.01
CA SER A 43 25.08 -3.86 29.15
C SER A 43 25.30 -2.58 29.98
N VAL A 44 26.36 -1.84 29.67
CA VAL A 44 26.66 -0.51 30.23
C VAL A 44 27.22 0.35 29.10
N GLY A 45 26.69 1.56 28.90
CA GLY A 45 27.11 2.46 27.82
C GLY A 45 26.98 1.86 26.42
N GLY A 46 25.92 1.08 26.15
CA GLY A 46 25.71 0.38 24.87
C GLY A 46 26.61 -0.83 24.62
N VAL A 47 27.52 -1.16 25.54
CA VAL A 47 28.46 -2.28 25.40
C VAL A 47 28.04 -3.45 26.30
N THR A 48 27.92 -4.65 25.74
CA THR A 48 27.61 -5.87 26.49
C THR A 48 28.86 -6.53 27.06
N TYR A 49 28.80 -6.84 28.36
CA TYR A 49 29.82 -7.57 29.12
C TYR A 49 29.24 -8.89 29.62
N VAL A 50 30.06 -9.95 29.67
CA VAL A 50 29.73 -11.26 30.23
C VAL A 50 30.69 -11.59 31.38
N CYS A 51 30.15 -12.07 32.48
CA CYS A 51 30.90 -12.51 33.66
C CYS A 51 31.66 -13.82 33.36
N ARG A 52 33.00 -13.78 33.35
CA ARG A 52 33.87 -14.94 33.05
C ARG A 52 34.91 -15.14 34.17
N PRO A 53 35.37 -16.38 34.40
CA PRO A 53 36.48 -16.65 35.31
C PRO A 53 37.79 -16.09 34.74
N VAL A 54 38.58 -15.46 35.62
CA VAL A 54 39.93 -14.96 35.36
C VAL A 54 40.78 -15.39 36.55
N GLY A 55 41.46 -16.54 36.41
CA GLY A 55 42.04 -17.24 37.55
C GLY A 55 40.97 -17.72 38.54
N LYS A 56 41.21 -17.54 39.84
CA LYS A 56 40.27 -17.95 40.92
C LYS A 56 39.11 -16.97 41.17
N VAL A 57 38.91 -15.94 40.34
CA VAL A 57 37.86 -14.91 40.54
C VAL A 57 37.07 -14.65 39.27
N LEU A 58 35.81 -14.25 39.42
CA LEU A 58 34.91 -13.90 38.32
C LEU A 58 35.00 -12.40 38.01
N ARG A 59 35.15 -12.03 36.73
CA ARG A 59 35.24 -10.64 36.25
C ARG A 59 34.43 -10.41 34.95
N TRP A 60 33.96 -9.19 34.75
CA TRP A 60 33.23 -8.79 33.54
C TRP A 60 34.15 -8.64 32.33
N LYS A 61 33.85 -9.33 31.22
CA LYS A 61 34.60 -9.25 29.95
C LYS A 61 33.69 -8.77 28.81
N ARG A 62 34.18 -7.81 28.02
CA ARG A 62 33.46 -7.26 26.85
C ARG A 62 33.24 -8.36 25.79
N VAL A 63 32.07 -8.38 25.17
CA VAL A 63 31.78 -9.25 24.01
C VAL A 63 32.10 -8.48 22.72
N ALA A 64 32.90 -9.07 21.83
CA ALA A 64 33.16 -8.52 20.51
C ALA A 64 32.03 -8.90 19.52
N LYS A 65 31.62 -7.98 18.66
CA LYS A 65 30.78 -8.31 17.49
C LYS A 65 31.66 -9.04 16.47
N SER A 66 31.17 -10.16 15.93
CA SER A 66 31.87 -10.95 14.91
C SER A 66 31.05 -10.99 13.61
N GLY A 67 31.73 -10.92 12.46
CA GLY A 67 31.14 -10.98 11.13
C GLY A 67 31.11 -12.40 10.56
N ALA A 68 30.33 -12.61 9.49
CA ALA A 68 30.08 -13.92 8.91
C ALA A 68 31.17 -14.36 7.91
N VAL A 69 31.54 -15.66 7.95
CA VAL A 69 32.13 -16.42 6.82
C VAL A 69 31.64 -17.87 6.88
N THR A 70 31.46 -18.48 5.71
CA THR A 70 31.03 -19.86 5.43
C THR A 70 32.04 -20.95 5.83
N GLY A 71 31.54 -22.16 6.14
CA GLY A 71 32.38 -23.37 6.26
C GLY A 71 31.56 -24.63 6.59
N THR A 72 31.53 -25.60 5.68
CA THR A 72 30.77 -26.86 5.82
C THR A 72 31.51 -27.87 6.71
N SER A 73 30.86 -28.40 7.74
CA SER A 73 31.23 -29.70 8.34
C SER A 73 30.07 -30.29 9.14
N THR A 74 29.69 -31.52 8.79
CA THR A 74 28.59 -32.25 9.40
C THR A 74 29.03 -32.84 10.74
N VAL A 75 28.50 -32.31 11.85
CA VAL A 75 28.60 -32.95 13.17
C VAL A 75 27.20 -33.07 13.75
N THR A 76 26.72 -34.31 13.80
CA THR A 76 25.41 -34.66 14.38
C THR A 76 25.47 -34.53 15.91
N THR A 77 25.20 -33.33 16.41
CA THR A 77 25.02 -33.08 17.84
C THR A 77 23.55 -32.82 18.10
N SER A 78 22.85 -33.84 18.59
CA SER A 78 21.45 -33.77 19.03
C SER A 78 21.30 -32.78 20.18
N THR A 79 21.10 -31.52 19.81
CA THR A 79 20.90 -30.42 20.75
C THR A 79 19.41 -30.20 20.85
N THR A 80 18.81 -30.55 21.99
CA THR A 80 17.41 -30.25 22.26
C THR A 80 17.23 -28.73 22.26
N SER A 81 16.80 -28.19 21.12
CA SER A 81 16.36 -26.82 21.01
C SER A 81 15.06 -26.69 21.80
N THR A 82 15.17 -26.36 23.08
CA THR A 82 14.08 -25.71 23.80
C THR A 82 13.81 -24.40 23.06
N SER A 83 12.91 -24.44 22.08
CA SER A 83 12.38 -23.21 21.52
C SER A 83 11.74 -22.49 22.70
N THR A 84 12.31 -21.35 23.08
CA THR A 84 11.54 -20.36 23.82
C THR A 84 10.50 -19.85 22.84
N THR A 85 9.44 -20.64 22.67
CA THR A 85 8.20 -20.21 22.06
C THR A 85 7.77 -19.04 22.91
N THR A 86 8.00 -17.83 22.43
CA THR A 86 7.29 -16.66 22.94
C THR A 86 5.85 -16.94 22.57
N THR A 87 5.14 -17.63 23.45
CA THR A 87 3.71 -17.86 23.31
C THR A 87 3.09 -16.49 23.42
N THR A 88 2.94 -15.83 22.27
CA THR A 88 2.09 -14.66 22.13
C THR A 88 0.69 -15.17 22.45
N THR A 89 0.32 -15.14 23.74
CA THR A 89 -1.03 -15.44 24.17
C THR A 89 -1.93 -14.41 23.49
N ILE A 90 -2.52 -14.83 22.37
CA ILE A 90 -3.53 -14.07 21.67
C ILE A 90 -4.62 -13.84 22.70
N GLU A 91 -4.87 -12.57 23.05
CA GLU A 91 -5.91 -12.25 24.01
C GLU A 91 -7.25 -12.78 23.43
N PRO A 92 -8.01 -13.59 24.18
CA PRO A 92 -9.25 -14.14 23.67
C PRO A 92 -10.22 -13.01 23.31
N TYR A 93 -10.89 -13.12 22.17
CA TYR A 93 -11.80 -12.09 21.69
C TYR A 93 -12.88 -11.77 22.73
N ARG A 94 -13.06 -10.49 23.02
CA ARG A 94 -14.10 -9.99 23.94
C ARG A 94 -15.16 -9.23 23.15
N VAL A 95 -16.39 -9.70 23.24
CA VAL A 95 -17.54 -8.99 22.69
C VAL A 95 -17.66 -7.58 23.30
N PRO A 96 -18.23 -6.60 22.57
CA PRO A 96 -18.47 -5.26 23.09
C PRO A 96 -19.26 -5.27 24.41
N THR A 97 -18.93 -4.38 25.36
CA THR A 97 -19.65 -4.29 26.64
C THR A 97 -21.04 -3.68 26.54
N LEU A 98 -21.39 -3.13 25.38
CA LEU A 98 -22.69 -2.59 25.04
C LEU A 98 -23.11 -3.20 23.70
N ALA A 99 -24.40 -3.49 23.52
CA ALA A 99 -24.90 -3.96 22.24
C ALA A 99 -24.76 -2.88 21.15
N SER A 100 -24.37 -3.31 19.95
CA SER A 100 -24.43 -2.48 18.74
C SER A 100 -25.87 -2.07 18.47
N SER A 101 -26.06 -0.83 18.02
CA SER A 101 -27.30 -0.42 17.36
C SER A 101 -27.35 -0.99 15.93
N LEU A 102 -28.48 -0.81 15.23
CA LEU A 102 -28.64 -1.26 13.84
C LEU A 102 -27.55 -0.66 12.92
N PRO A 103 -26.88 -1.46 12.07
CA PRO A 103 -25.82 -1.01 11.17
C PRO A 103 -26.23 0.12 10.21
N ASP A 104 -27.51 0.18 9.84
CA ASP A 104 -28.08 1.25 8.99
C ASP A 104 -27.84 2.66 9.55
N LEU A 105 -27.74 2.82 10.87
CA LEU A 105 -27.43 4.11 11.48
C LEU A 105 -26.00 4.59 11.17
N CYS A 106 -25.11 3.68 10.80
CA CYS A 106 -23.73 3.95 10.37
C CYS A 106 -23.58 4.02 8.84
N ARG A 107 -24.65 3.73 8.07
CA ARG A 107 -24.66 3.85 6.61
C ARG A 107 -24.88 5.30 6.15
N LEU A 108 -23.89 6.16 6.40
CA LEU A 108 -23.94 7.56 5.98
C LEU A 108 -24.12 7.68 4.46
N ARG A 109 -25.01 8.58 4.05
CA ARG A 109 -25.28 8.84 2.64
C ARG A 109 -24.13 9.59 1.99
N ASP A 110 -23.76 9.16 0.78
CA ASP A 110 -22.82 9.88 -0.06
C ASP A 110 -23.40 11.23 -0.46
N GLN A 111 -22.78 12.30 0.04
CA GLN A 111 -23.15 13.68 -0.26
C GLN A 111 -22.03 14.45 -0.98
N SER A 112 -20.99 13.75 -1.44
CA SER A 112 -19.83 14.34 -2.12
C SER A 112 -20.24 15.16 -3.36
N MET A 113 -19.42 16.17 -3.70
CA MET A 113 -19.61 16.92 -4.95
C MET A 113 -19.49 15.98 -6.15
N GLN A 114 -18.52 15.06 -6.12
CA GLN A 114 -18.27 14.04 -7.14
C GLN A 114 -19.53 13.19 -7.41
N ARG A 115 -20.18 12.66 -6.35
CA ARG A 115 -21.47 11.95 -6.48
C ARG A 115 -22.53 12.79 -7.15
N ARG A 116 -22.66 14.07 -6.77
CA ARG A 116 -23.71 14.98 -7.28
C ARG A 116 -23.48 15.40 -8.73
N THR A 117 -22.22 15.59 -9.13
CA THR A 117 -21.84 16.08 -10.46
C THR A 117 -21.74 14.94 -11.49
N TYR A 118 -21.12 13.82 -11.12
CA TYR A 118 -20.77 12.74 -12.05
C TYR A 118 -21.52 11.43 -11.81
N GLY A 119 -22.12 11.24 -10.63
CA GLY A 119 -22.83 10.01 -10.27
C GLY A 119 -21.93 8.78 -10.01
N GLN A 120 -20.62 8.93 -10.14
CA GLN A 120 -19.59 7.87 -10.14
C GLN A 120 -18.75 7.89 -8.84
N LEU A 121 -17.99 6.79 -8.62
CA LEU A 121 -17.15 6.51 -7.44
C LEU A 121 -17.95 6.46 -6.12
N VAL A 122 -17.42 5.92 -5.01
CA VAL A 122 -18.17 5.76 -3.73
C VAL A 122 -17.48 6.40 -2.52
N ALA A 123 -18.04 7.49 -2.00
CA ALA A 123 -17.63 8.06 -0.72
C ALA A 123 -18.55 7.65 0.45
N GLY A 124 -19.69 7.02 0.17
CA GLY A 124 -20.68 6.55 1.14
C GLY A 124 -21.82 5.78 0.48
N PHE A 125 -22.95 5.64 1.18
CA PHE A 125 -24.09 4.83 0.74
C PHE A 125 -25.13 5.62 -0.09
N PRO A 126 -25.92 4.96 -0.95
CA PRO A 126 -25.74 3.58 -1.42
C PRO A 126 -24.56 3.48 -2.39
N VAL A 127 -23.99 2.28 -2.52
CA VAL A 127 -23.08 1.97 -3.63
C VAL A 127 -23.88 1.97 -4.93
N ILE A 128 -23.57 2.91 -5.82
CA ILE A 128 -24.16 3.01 -7.16
C ILE A 128 -23.12 2.48 -8.14
N GLU A 129 -23.15 1.17 -8.40
CA GLU A 129 -22.09 0.48 -9.14
C GLU A 129 -22.55 -0.12 -10.49
N ARG A 130 -21.69 -0.02 -11.51
CA ARG A 130 -21.90 -0.48 -12.90
C ARG A 130 -20.67 -1.11 -13.58
N ASN A 131 -19.53 -1.21 -12.89
CA ASN A 131 -18.27 -1.80 -13.37
C ASN A 131 -18.01 -3.18 -12.70
N PHE A 132 -17.07 -3.30 -11.74
CA PHE A 132 -16.84 -4.52 -10.97
C PHE A 132 -17.72 -4.58 -9.70
N ALA A 133 -18.61 -5.56 -9.65
CA ALA A 133 -19.45 -5.80 -8.48
C ALA A 133 -18.62 -6.09 -7.20
N ALA A 134 -19.19 -5.75 -6.04
CA ALA A 134 -18.56 -5.96 -4.73
C ALA A 134 -18.15 -7.42 -4.40
N LYS A 135 -18.60 -8.41 -5.17
CA LYS A 135 -18.21 -9.81 -5.03
C LYS A 135 -18.21 -10.52 -6.38
N GLY A 136 -17.37 -11.54 -6.52
CA GLY A 136 -17.25 -12.34 -7.73
C GLY A 136 -15.82 -12.80 -8.00
N THR A 137 -15.65 -13.52 -9.10
CA THR A 137 -14.36 -13.81 -9.70
C THR A 137 -14.20 -12.92 -10.93
N PHE A 138 -13.07 -12.21 -11.05
CA PHE A 138 -12.78 -11.28 -12.13
C PHE A 138 -11.50 -11.70 -12.84
N THR A 139 -11.60 -12.00 -14.14
CA THR A 139 -10.44 -12.33 -14.96
C THR A 139 -9.81 -11.04 -15.51
N LEU A 140 -8.56 -10.80 -15.15
CA LEU A 140 -7.70 -9.75 -15.70
C LEU A 140 -6.78 -10.36 -16.76
N ALA A 141 -6.55 -9.65 -17.86
CA ALA A 141 -5.47 -10.00 -18.76
C ALA A 141 -4.17 -9.31 -18.32
N LEU A 142 -3.04 -10.02 -18.43
CA LEU A 142 -1.71 -9.39 -18.42
C LEU A 142 -1.06 -9.61 -19.78
N ILE A 143 -0.69 -8.52 -20.44
CA ILE A 143 -0.19 -8.53 -21.83
C ILE A 143 1.10 -7.71 -21.92
N PRO A 144 2.26 -8.34 -22.11
CA PRO A 144 3.52 -7.65 -22.38
C PRO A 144 3.51 -7.01 -23.78
N ILE A 145 3.85 -5.72 -23.86
CA ILE A 145 3.93 -4.96 -25.12
C ILE A 145 5.30 -4.31 -25.32
N ASP A 146 5.83 -4.34 -26.54
CA ASP A 146 7.13 -3.75 -26.88
C ASP A 146 7.11 -2.93 -28.17
N PHE A 147 8.22 -2.24 -28.46
CA PHE A 147 8.35 -1.25 -29.53
C PHE A 147 9.53 -1.58 -30.45
N ALA A 148 9.56 -0.97 -31.64
CA ALA A 148 10.64 -1.23 -32.61
C ALA A 148 12.04 -0.85 -32.11
N ASP A 149 12.12 0.19 -31.30
CA ASP A 149 13.31 0.80 -30.70
C ASP A 149 13.53 0.40 -29.23
N VAL A 150 12.47 -0.05 -28.55
CA VAL A 150 12.52 -0.52 -27.15
C VAL A 150 11.98 -1.96 -27.09
N PRO A 151 12.84 -2.97 -27.35
CA PRO A 151 12.43 -4.37 -27.35
C PRO A 151 12.20 -4.90 -25.93
N GLY A 152 11.32 -5.89 -25.83
CA GLY A 152 10.94 -6.52 -24.57
C GLY A 152 12.06 -7.28 -23.85
N ASP A 153 12.07 -7.27 -22.51
CA ASP A 153 13.00 -8.04 -21.70
C ASP A 153 12.64 -9.54 -21.62
N SER A 154 13.64 -10.42 -21.61
CA SER A 154 13.44 -11.88 -21.63
C SER A 154 12.84 -12.47 -20.34
N ALA A 155 12.66 -11.65 -19.30
CA ALA A 155 12.29 -12.09 -17.96
C ALA A 155 10.89 -11.60 -17.51
N VAL A 156 10.11 -10.96 -18.39
CA VAL A 156 8.87 -10.25 -18.03
C VAL A 156 7.90 -11.07 -17.20
N LEU A 157 7.65 -12.34 -17.55
CA LEU A 157 6.74 -13.20 -16.81
C LEU A 157 7.22 -13.44 -15.37
N SER A 158 8.54 -13.65 -15.16
CA SER A 158 9.12 -13.77 -13.83
C SER A 158 9.09 -12.45 -13.03
N ARG A 159 9.22 -11.31 -13.73
CA ARG A 159 9.16 -9.96 -13.16
C ARG A 159 7.76 -9.61 -12.65
N VAL A 160 6.70 -10.12 -13.28
CA VAL A 160 5.30 -9.82 -12.92
C VAL A 160 4.56 -10.93 -12.20
N ALA A 161 5.07 -12.16 -12.16
CA ALA A 161 4.42 -13.31 -11.50
C ALA A 161 4.04 -13.02 -10.03
N ASP A 162 5.00 -12.55 -9.23
CA ASP A 162 4.75 -12.22 -7.83
C ASP A 162 3.86 -10.97 -7.69
N GLN A 163 3.93 -10.04 -8.64
CA GLN A 163 3.10 -8.84 -8.65
C GLN A 163 1.62 -9.18 -8.89
N MET A 164 1.33 -10.07 -9.84
CA MET A 164 -0.01 -10.61 -10.09
C MET A 164 -0.56 -11.35 -8.86
N ARG A 165 0.29 -12.20 -8.24
CA ARG A 165 -0.07 -12.91 -6.99
C ARG A 165 -0.43 -11.94 -5.88
N LEU A 166 0.40 -10.92 -5.64
CA LEU A 166 0.16 -9.92 -4.59
C LEU A 166 -1.14 -9.14 -4.81
N VAL A 167 -1.49 -8.76 -6.05
CA VAL A 167 -2.81 -8.17 -6.34
C VAL A 167 -3.95 -9.13 -5.98
N SER A 168 -3.84 -10.41 -6.38
CA SER A 168 -4.87 -11.42 -6.09
C SER A 168 -5.04 -11.68 -4.60
N ASP A 169 -3.94 -11.90 -3.87
CA ASP A 169 -3.92 -12.13 -2.42
C ASP A 169 -4.42 -10.91 -1.64
N TRP A 170 -4.08 -9.69 -2.11
CA TRP A 170 -4.51 -8.44 -1.52
C TRP A 170 -6.02 -8.23 -1.68
N TYR A 171 -6.58 -8.42 -2.87
CA TYR A 171 -8.02 -8.32 -3.09
C TYR A 171 -8.81 -9.39 -2.35
N ASP A 172 -8.29 -10.62 -2.27
CA ASP A 172 -8.84 -11.67 -1.42
C ASP A 172 -8.88 -11.18 0.05
N MET A 173 -7.76 -10.70 0.59
CA MET A 173 -7.64 -10.18 1.95
C MET A 173 -8.60 -9.01 2.23
N VAL A 174 -8.54 -7.91 1.47
CA VAL A 174 -9.32 -6.70 1.78
C VAL A 174 -10.81 -6.85 1.53
N SER A 175 -11.21 -7.78 0.65
CA SER A 175 -12.61 -8.13 0.41
C SER A 175 -13.17 -9.20 1.37
N ASP A 176 -12.36 -9.68 2.32
CA ASP A 176 -12.73 -10.76 3.24
C ASP A 176 -13.26 -12.00 2.46
N GLY A 177 -12.64 -12.28 1.30
CA GLY A 177 -12.89 -13.45 0.44
C GLY A 177 -14.04 -13.31 -0.56
N ARG A 178 -14.59 -12.10 -0.71
CA ARG A 178 -15.72 -11.82 -1.63
C ARG A 178 -15.25 -11.60 -3.07
N VAL A 179 -14.03 -11.10 -3.26
CA VAL A 179 -13.40 -10.84 -4.56
C VAL A 179 -12.28 -11.84 -4.79
N ARG A 180 -12.30 -12.50 -5.95
CA ARG A 180 -11.18 -13.30 -6.48
C ARG A 180 -10.70 -12.69 -7.79
N ILE A 181 -9.39 -12.53 -7.93
CA ILE A 181 -8.75 -12.08 -9.16
C ILE A 181 -8.04 -13.25 -9.81
N GLU A 182 -8.34 -13.50 -11.08
CA GLU A 182 -7.70 -14.52 -11.91
C GLU A 182 -6.96 -13.84 -13.07
N TRP A 183 -5.82 -14.40 -13.49
CA TRP A 183 -4.95 -13.80 -14.50
C TRP A 183 -4.87 -14.66 -15.76
N LYS A 184 -5.22 -14.07 -16.91
CA LYS A 184 -5.03 -14.65 -18.25
C LYS A 184 -3.82 -13.96 -18.90
N VAL A 185 -2.73 -14.68 -19.08
CA VAL A 185 -1.42 -14.07 -19.38
C VAL A 185 -0.98 -14.38 -20.80
N HIS A 186 -0.72 -13.34 -21.60
CA HIS A 186 -0.06 -13.49 -22.89
C HIS A 186 1.43 -13.78 -22.68
N GLN A 187 1.94 -14.86 -23.27
CA GLN A 187 3.25 -15.44 -22.90
C GLN A 187 4.46 -14.75 -23.53
N SER A 188 4.26 -13.96 -24.58
CA SER A 188 5.31 -13.24 -25.30
C SER A 188 5.02 -11.74 -25.42
N TRP A 189 6.02 -10.99 -25.84
CA TRP A 189 5.86 -9.58 -26.18
C TRP A 189 5.04 -9.42 -27.47
N LEU A 190 4.10 -8.47 -27.44
CA LEU A 190 3.37 -8.02 -28.63
C LEU A 190 3.93 -6.69 -29.10
N ARG A 191 4.33 -6.64 -30.37
CA ARG A 191 4.86 -5.43 -31.00
C ARG A 191 3.73 -4.45 -31.27
N VAL A 192 3.77 -3.31 -30.60
CA VAL A 192 2.92 -2.17 -30.91
C VAL A 192 3.49 -1.44 -32.15
N PRO A 193 2.65 -0.93 -33.08
CA PRO A 193 3.14 -0.17 -34.24
C PRO A 193 3.93 1.08 -33.84
N GLY A 194 4.95 1.45 -34.63
CA GLY A 194 5.76 2.64 -34.40
C GLY A 194 6.91 2.44 -33.41
N THR A 195 7.28 3.52 -32.74
CA THR A 195 8.43 3.65 -31.83
C THR A 195 7.98 4.17 -30.46
N SER A 196 8.82 4.04 -29.44
CA SER A 196 8.53 4.56 -28.10
C SER A 196 8.26 6.06 -28.07
N ALA A 197 8.86 6.83 -28.99
CA ALA A 197 8.66 8.26 -29.13
C ALA A 197 7.19 8.63 -29.42
N ASP A 198 6.48 7.81 -30.20
CA ASP A 198 5.08 8.02 -30.60
C ASP A 198 4.09 7.93 -29.42
N TYR A 199 4.53 7.37 -28.29
CA TYR A 199 3.72 7.12 -27.08
C TYR A 199 4.27 7.85 -25.83
N THR A 200 5.08 8.88 -26.02
CA THR A 200 5.76 9.60 -24.93
C THR A 200 4.78 10.31 -23.98
N MET A 201 4.87 10.02 -22.69
CA MET A 201 4.06 10.61 -21.63
C MET A 201 4.90 11.04 -20.43
N SER A 202 4.98 12.35 -20.17
CA SER A 202 5.77 12.94 -19.08
C SER A 202 5.13 12.86 -17.69
N ARG A 203 3.87 12.42 -17.59
CA ARG A 203 3.07 12.30 -16.35
C ARG A 203 1.90 11.35 -16.55
N SER A 204 1.32 10.84 -15.47
CA SER A 204 0.11 10.01 -15.51
C SER A 204 -1.09 10.78 -16.09
N ARG A 205 -1.97 10.08 -16.80
CA ARG A 205 -3.22 10.62 -17.38
C ARG A 205 -4.29 9.52 -17.48
N SER A 206 -5.55 9.91 -17.34
CA SER A 206 -6.72 9.02 -17.52
C SER A 206 -7.51 9.30 -18.81
N ASN A 207 -6.94 10.12 -19.71
CA ASN A 207 -7.54 10.59 -20.96
C ASN A 207 -6.58 10.50 -22.16
N ASP A 208 -5.52 9.70 -22.05
CA ASP A 208 -4.48 9.57 -23.09
C ASP A 208 -4.42 8.13 -23.62
N ASN A 209 -5.52 7.71 -24.24
CA ASN A 209 -5.77 6.30 -24.56
C ASN A 209 -4.97 5.76 -25.77
N PHE A 210 -4.01 6.53 -26.31
CA PHE A 210 -3.36 6.23 -27.59
C PHE A 210 -2.56 4.92 -27.56
N LEU A 211 -1.67 4.75 -26.56
CA LEU A 211 -0.91 3.51 -26.41
C LEU A 211 -1.82 2.31 -26.12
N ALA A 212 -2.83 2.49 -25.26
CA ALA A 212 -3.76 1.43 -24.92
C ALA A 212 -4.52 0.92 -26.15
N ASN A 213 -5.06 1.82 -26.99
CA ASN A 213 -5.75 1.45 -28.23
C ASN A 213 -4.82 0.70 -29.21
N ALA A 214 -3.56 1.13 -29.33
CA ALA A 214 -2.58 0.45 -30.18
C ALA A 214 -2.17 -0.92 -29.63
N ALA A 215 -2.07 -1.06 -28.30
CA ALA A 215 -1.80 -2.32 -27.60
C ALA A 215 -2.96 -3.32 -27.71
N PHE A 216 -4.21 -2.85 -27.55
CA PHE A 216 -5.40 -3.66 -27.82
C PHE A 216 -5.44 -4.14 -29.28
N ALA A 217 -5.18 -3.25 -30.25
CA ALA A 217 -5.17 -3.62 -31.68
C ALA A 217 -4.09 -4.65 -32.04
N ALA A 218 -2.95 -4.65 -31.34
CA ALA A 218 -1.92 -5.66 -31.48
C ALA A 218 -2.26 -7.01 -30.82
N ALA A 219 -3.12 -7.00 -29.79
CA ALA A 219 -3.50 -8.17 -29.00
C ALA A 219 -4.75 -8.89 -29.52
N ASP A 220 -5.77 -8.16 -29.98
CA ASP A 220 -7.06 -8.68 -30.43
C ASP A 220 -7.00 -9.82 -31.47
N PRO A 221 -6.03 -9.88 -32.41
CA PRO A 221 -5.92 -11.00 -33.34
C PRO A 221 -5.29 -12.29 -32.76
N VAL A 222 -4.71 -12.24 -31.56
CA VAL A 222 -3.85 -13.32 -31.00
C VAL A 222 -4.14 -13.66 -29.53
N PHE A 223 -4.93 -12.84 -28.83
CA PHE A 223 -5.31 -13.05 -27.44
C PHE A 223 -6.84 -13.01 -27.33
N ASP A 224 -7.42 -14.15 -26.96
CA ASP A 224 -8.85 -14.30 -26.69
C ASP A 224 -9.25 -13.48 -25.44
N PHE A 225 -10.09 -12.45 -25.60
CA PHE A 225 -10.59 -11.62 -24.50
C PHE A 225 -11.83 -12.19 -23.80
N SER A 226 -12.26 -13.42 -24.10
CA SER A 226 -13.40 -14.07 -23.41
C SER A 226 -13.24 -14.02 -21.89
N ALA A 227 -14.30 -13.55 -21.22
CA ALA A 227 -14.41 -13.31 -19.78
C ALA A 227 -13.44 -12.26 -19.18
N VAL A 228 -12.58 -11.62 -19.97
CA VAL A 228 -11.67 -10.57 -19.49
C VAL A 228 -12.45 -9.31 -19.11
N ARG A 229 -12.11 -8.74 -17.95
CA ARG A 229 -12.80 -7.59 -17.34
C ARG A 229 -11.95 -6.31 -17.32
N ALA A 230 -10.64 -6.46 -17.34
CA ALA A 230 -9.65 -5.39 -17.43
C ALA A 230 -8.31 -5.93 -17.96
N VAL A 231 -7.45 -5.05 -18.49
CA VAL A 231 -6.12 -5.41 -19.00
C VAL A 231 -5.02 -4.62 -18.30
N ALA A 232 -4.02 -5.32 -17.78
CA ALA A 232 -2.73 -4.74 -17.40
C ALA A 232 -1.74 -4.91 -18.56
N PHE A 233 -1.39 -3.82 -19.24
CA PHE A 233 -0.30 -3.84 -20.21
C PHE A 233 1.03 -3.61 -19.49
N VAL A 234 2.03 -4.42 -19.84
CA VAL A 234 3.38 -4.36 -19.24
C VAL A 234 4.36 -3.82 -20.25
N LEU A 235 5.09 -2.77 -19.89
CA LEU A 235 6.10 -2.15 -20.74
C LEU A 235 7.47 -2.84 -20.59
N PRO A 236 8.39 -2.66 -21.55
CA PRO A 236 9.76 -3.16 -21.46
C PRO A 236 10.50 -2.54 -20.27
N LYS A 237 11.25 -3.38 -19.55
CA LYS A 237 12.00 -2.92 -18.37
C LYS A 237 13.01 -1.84 -18.74
N GLY A 238 13.01 -0.75 -17.97
CA GLY A 238 13.96 0.36 -18.13
C GLY A 238 13.58 1.38 -19.21
N GLN A 239 12.37 1.29 -19.79
CA GLN A 239 11.83 2.35 -20.63
C GLN A 239 11.75 3.70 -19.87
N THR A 240 11.89 4.80 -20.59
CA THR A 240 11.84 6.17 -20.04
C THR A 240 10.81 7.09 -20.73
N PHE A 241 10.14 6.63 -21.78
CA PHE A 241 9.19 7.43 -22.57
C PHE A 241 7.88 7.68 -21.80
N MET A 242 7.47 6.76 -20.92
CA MET A 242 6.29 6.90 -20.06
C MET A 242 6.72 7.00 -18.60
N ALA A 243 6.63 8.20 -18.03
CA ALA A 243 7.20 8.53 -16.72
C ALA A 243 6.49 7.85 -15.53
N GLU A 244 5.16 7.86 -15.50
CA GLU A 244 4.35 7.34 -14.38
C GLU A 244 3.44 6.18 -14.80
N GLY A 245 2.58 6.38 -15.81
CA GLY A 245 1.65 5.37 -16.30
C GLY A 245 0.50 5.98 -17.11
N VAL A 246 -0.48 5.15 -17.46
CA VAL A 246 -1.74 5.58 -18.08
C VAL A 246 -2.83 4.53 -17.81
N GLN A 247 -4.06 4.98 -17.56
CA GLN A 247 -5.18 4.11 -17.19
C GLN A 247 -6.50 4.57 -17.84
N GLY A 248 -7.41 3.63 -18.02
CA GLY A 248 -8.77 3.89 -18.49
C GLY A 248 -9.76 3.05 -17.71
N PHE A 249 -10.91 3.64 -17.37
CA PHE A 249 -11.95 2.97 -16.59
C PHE A 249 -13.32 3.19 -17.23
N LYS A 250 -14.28 2.34 -16.85
CA LYS A 250 -15.68 2.47 -17.26
C LYS A 250 -16.26 3.87 -17.02
N HIS A 251 -15.85 4.52 -15.94
CA HIS A 251 -16.33 5.84 -15.54
C HIS A 251 -15.45 7.00 -16.06
N SER A 252 -14.26 6.73 -16.61
CA SER A 252 -13.40 7.75 -17.21
C SER A 252 -13.76 7.98 -18.69
N GLU A 253 -12.99 8.82 -19.39
CA GLU A 253 -13.18 9.09 -20.82
C GLU A 253 -13.17 7.80 -21.66
N PHE A 254 -12.27 6.86 -21.35
CA PHE A 254 -12.14 5.58 -22.06
C PHE A 254 -13.45 4.81 -22.08
N GLY A 255 -14.01 4.52 -20.90
CA GLY A 255 -15.28 3.81 -20.77
C GLY A 255 -16.49 4.62 -21.25
N SER A 256 -16.47 5.94 -21.08
CA SER A 256 -17.53 6.83 -21.58
C SER A 256 -17.62 6.84 -23.12
N ASN A 257 -16.49 6.65 -23.80
CA ASN A 257 -16.41 6.43 -25.25
C ASN A 257 -16.67 4.95 -25.66
N GLY A 258 -17.06 4.10 -24.70
CA GLY A 258 -17.41 2.69 -24.90
C GLY A 258 -16.25 1.70 -24.68
N GLY A 259 -15.07 2.17 -24.26
CA GLY A 259 -13.86 1.35 -24.16
C GLY A 259 -13.39 0.81 -25.52
N TYR A 260 -12.54 -0.23 -25.48
CA TYR A 260 -12.09 -0.91 -26.69
C TYR A 260 -13.05 -2.06 -27.04
N LEU A 261 -13.36 -2.24 -28.33
CA LEU A 261 -14.15 -3.37 -28.83
C LEU A 261 -13.20 -4.43 -29.42
N THR A 262 -13.05 -5.54 -28.70
CA THR A 262 -12.34 -6.76 -29.12
C THR A 262 -13.29 -7.69 -29.88
N ASN A 263 -12.75 -8.75 -30.48
CA ASN A 263 -13.53 -9.82 -31.12
C ASN A 263 -14.53 -10.48 -30.17
N GLU A 264 -14.20 -10.60 -28.87
CA GLU A 264 -15.05 -11.23 -27.86
C GLU A 264 -15.97 -10.26 -27.11
N GLY A 265 -15.73 -8.94 -27.19
CA GLY A 265 -16.59 -7.94 -26.55
C GLY A 265 -15.89 -6.63 -26.18
N ARG A 266 -16.57 -5.79 -25.38
CA ARG A 266 -16.02 -4.51 -24.93
C ARG A 266 -15.19 -4.67 -23.66
N ILE A 267 -13.97 -4.17 -23.71
CA ILE A 267 -13.11 -3.96 -22.54
C ILE A 267 -13.18 -2.48 -22.14
N GLU A 268 -13.78 -2.22 -20.99
CA GLU A 268 -14.00 -0.86 -20.46
C GLU A 268 -12.90 -0.41 -19.48
N ASN A 269 -11.89 -1.24 -19.20
CA ASN A 269 -10.87 -0.96 -18.20
C ASN A 269 -9.46 -1.42 -18.64
N TYR A 270 -8.45 -0.57 -18.44
CA TYR A 270 -7.04 -0.93 -18.59
C TYR A 270 -6.13 -0.12 -17.65
N MET A 271 -4.91 -0.60 -17.44
CA MET A 271 -3.84 0.08 -16.71
C MET A 271 -2.47 -0.25 -17.28
N ILE A 272 -1.57 0.74 -17.33
CA ILE A 272 -0.20 0.61 -17.84
C ILE A 272 0.76 1.29 -16.85
N ALA A 273 1.64 0.49 -16.25
CA ALA A 273 2.64 1.00 -15.31
C ALA A 273 3.85 1.58 -16.06
N GLY A 274 4.19 2.83 -15.78
CA GLY A 274 5.35 3.54 -16.33
C GLY A 274 6.63 3.41 -15.50
N ALA A 275 7.64 4.17 -15.89
CA ALA A 275 9.03 4.09 -15.39
C ALA A 275 9.15 4.34 -13.87
N TYR A 276 8.20 5.07 -13.28
CA TYR A 276 8.13 5.27 -11.84
C TYR A 276 8.06 3.96 -11.05
N PHE A 277 7.25 3.00 -11.51
CA PHE A 277 7.00 1.75 -10.78
C PHE A 277 8.10 0.69 -10.96
N GLU A 278 9.04 0.92 -11.89
CA GLU A 278 10.28 0.14 -12.07
C GLU A 278 11.43 0.63 -11.15
N ARG A 279 11.26 1.75 -10.44
CA ARG A 279 12.30 2.30 -9.55
C ARG A 279 12.55 1.40 -8.35
N GLN A 280 13.74 1.50 -7.77
CA GLN A 280 14.06 0.81 -6.52
C GLN A 280 13.03 1.13 -5.43
N TRP A 281 12.57 0.10 -4.71
CA TRP A 281 11.51 0.15 -3.68
C TRP A 281 10.08 0.45 -4.19
N LYS A 282 9.90 0.70 -5.49
CA LYS A 282 8.60 0.73 -6.17
C LYS A 282 8.27 -0.67 -6.70
N ASN A 283 7.02 -0.85 -7.08
CA ASN A 283 6.44 -2.15 -7.41
C ASN A 283 5.19 -1.95 -8.27
N PHE A 284 4.79 -2.97 -9.03
CA PHE A 284 3.62 -2.93 -9.89
C PHE A 284 2.33 -3.31 -9.14
N TRP A 285 2.42 -4.19 -8.14
CA TRP A 285 1.23 -4.72 -7.48
C TRP A 285 0.42 -3.63 -6.78
N SER A 286 1.06 -2.67 -6.09
CA SER A 286 0.32 -1.64 -5.36
C SER A 286 -0.29 -0.59 -6.28
N TYR A 287 0.35 -0.31 -7.42
CA TYR A 287 -0.24 0.46 -8.52
C TYR A 287 -1.47 -0.25 -9.09
N TRP A 288 -1.33 -1.51 -9.53
CA TRP A 288 -2.45 -2.28 -10.07
C TRP A 288 -3.58 -2.45 -9.04
N ALA A 289 -3.26 -2.57 -7.75
CA ALA A 289 -4.24 -2.65 -6.69
C ALA A 289 -5.03 -1.33 -6.52
N HIS A 290 -4.33 -0.19 -6.56
CA HIS A 290 -4.91 1.16 -6.54
C HIS A 290 -5.81 1.41 -7.75
N GLU A 291 -5.28 1.23 -8.98
CA GLU A 291 -6.04 1.48 -10.22
C GLU A 291 -7.24 0.54 -10.35
N MET A 292 -7.11 -0.74 -9.96
CA MET A 292 -8.26 -1.64 -9.88
C MET A 292 -9.26 -1.24 -8.79
N GLY A 293 -8.87 -0.44 -7.80
CA GLY A 293 -9.77 0.12 -6.80
C GLY A 293 -10.85 0.98 -7.45
N HIS A 294 -10.47 1.77 -8.45
CA HIS A 294 -11.41 2.56 -9.26
C HIS A 294 -12.34 1.71 -10.14
N MET A 295 -12.01 0.43 -10.38
CA MET A 295 -12.93 -0.54 -11.00
C MET A 295 -13.98 -1.03 -10.00
N PHE A 296 -13.65 -1.08 -8.72
CA PHE A 296 -14.53 -1.33 -7.56
C PHE A 296 -15.09 -0.01 -6.95
N PRO A 297 -15.60 0.89 -7.80
CA PRO A 297 -15.73 2.36 -7.63
C PRO A 297 -15.00 3.10 -6.48
N LEU A 298 -13.87 2.64 -5.96
CA LEU A 298 -13.19 3.33 -4.86
C LEU A 298 -12.65 4.70 -5.33
N PRO A 299 -12.88 5.79 -4.58
CA PRO A 299 -12.41 7.12 -4.95
C PRO A 299 -10.94 7.31 -4.56
N ASP A 300 -10.26 8.25 -5.22
CA ASP A 300 -9.03 8.85 -4.69
C ASP A 300 -9.28 9.50 -3.32
N LEU A 301 -8.34 9.32 -2.40
CA LEU A 301 -8.39 9.86 -1.03
C LEU A 301 -7.29 10.90 -0.71
N TYR A 302 -6.44 11.22 -1.69
CA TYR A 302 -5.45 12.30 -1.58
C TYR A 302 -6.04 13.69 -1.88
N ASP A 303 -5.41 14.74 -1.35
CA ASP A 303 -5.70 16.12 -1.71
C ASP A 303 -5.16 16.43 -3.12
N GLN A 304 -6.08 16.45 -4.10
CA GLN A 304 -5.75 16.72 -5.50
C GLN A 304 -5.02 18.07 -5.69
N ASN A 305 -5.26 19.06 -4.82
CA ASN A 305 -4.63 20.38 -4.90
C ASN A 305 -3.15 20.38 -4.49
N GLN A 306 -2.71 19.36 -3.75
CA GLN A 306 -1.32 19.20 -3.31
C GLN A 306 -0.49 18.30 -4.24
N GLN A 307 -1.14 17.68 -5.23
CA GLN A 307 -0.43 16.92 -6.27
C GLN A 307 0.49 17.84 -7.08
N TRP A 308 1.70 17.36 -7.39
CA TRP A 308 2.81 18.16 -7.92
C TRP A 308 2.48 18.90 -9.23
N TRP A 309 1.54 18.39 -10.01
CA TRP A 309 1.03 18.96 -11.28
C TRP A 309 -0.05 20.05 -11.15
N MET A 310 -0.61 20.23 -9.95
CA MET A 310 -1.67 21.20 -9.61
C MET A 310 -1.20 22.18 -8.52
N ASN A 311 -0.19 21.78 -7.74
CA ASN A 311 0.43 22.58 -6.71
C ASN A 311 1.23 23.74 -7.34
N PRO A 312 0.86 25.02 -7.11
CA PRO A 312 1.51 26.18 -7.71
C PRO A 312 2.97 26.39 -7.25
N THR A 313 3.47 25.57 -6.31
CA THR A 313 4.87 25.59 -5.86
C THR A 313 5.76 24.54 -6.53
N ASN A 314 5.22 23.69 -7.41
CA ASN A 314 5.91 22.55 -8.05
C ASN A 314 6.62 21.59 -7.07
N ARG A 315 6.25 21.60 -5.78
CA ARG A 315 6.82 20.68 -4.79
C ARG A 315 6.28 19.26 -5.01
N GLN A 316 7.19 18.34 -5.28
CA GLN A 316 6.94 16.91 -5.15
C GLN A 316 6.94 16.53 -3.66
N PHE A 317 5.89 15.85 -3.21
CA PHE A 317 5.83 15.21 -1.90
C PHE A 317 5.87 13.70 -2.10
N GLU A 318 6.73 13.00 -1.36
CA GLU A 318 6.82 11.52 -1.41
C GLU A 318 5.57 10.83 -0.85
N VAL A 319 4.79 11.56 -0.06
CA VAL A 319 3.47 11.17 0.43
C VAL A 319 2.47 12.21 -0.09
N PRO A 320 1.46 11.82 -0.90
CA PRO A 320 0.39 12.70 -1.31
C PRO A 320 -0.26 13.40 -0.11
N GLY A 321 -0.57 14.69 -0.28
CA GLY A 321 -1.23 15.49 0.74
C GLY A 321 -2.63 14.96 1.06
N GLY A 322 -3.18 15.38 2.21
CA GLY A 322 -4.54 15.02 2.63
C GLY A 322 -4.60 14.13 3.88
N PRO A 323 -5.80 13.95 4.45
CA PRO A 323 -5.98 13.36 5.78
C PRO A 323 -5.70 11.85 5.85
N PHE A 324 -5.82 11.14 4.74
CA PHE A 324 -5.53 9.70 4.67
C PHE A 324 -4.03 9.42 4.47
N SER A 325 -3.28 10.34 3.86
CA SER A 325 -1.81 10.29 3.78
C SER A 325 -1.31 8.92 3.29
N GLY A 326 -0.38 8.29 4.03
CA GLY A 326 0.12 6.93 3.78
C GLY A 326 -0.71 5.78 4.38
N PHE A 327 -1.96 6.05 4.79
CA PHE A 327 -2.85 5.12 5.51
C PHE A 327 -4.07 4.65 4.70
N ASP A 328 -4.13 4.87 3.40
CA ASP A 328 -5.05 4.14 2.54
C ASP A 328 -4.40 3.96 1.17
N ILE A 329 -4.53 2.79 0.55
CA ILE A 329 -3.93 2.56 -0.77
C ILE A 329 -4.54 3.52 -1.81
N MET A 330 -5.79 3.97 -1.62
CA MET A 330 -6.46 4.96 -2.47
C MET A 330 -5.98 6.40 -2.21
N ALA A 331 -5.20 6.63 -1.15
CA ALA A 331 -4.51 7.91 -0.91
C ALA A 331 -3.05 7.85 -1.35
N ASN A 332 -2.38 6.72 -1.11
CA ASN A 332 -0.99 6.50 -1.48
C ASN A 332 -0.67 5.00 -1.64
N GLN A 333 -0.54 4.55 -2.88
CA GLN A 333 -0.13 3.19 -3.25
C GLN A 333 1.29 2.82 -2.79
N ASP A 334 2.14 3.81 -2.49
CA ASP A 334 3.48 3.62 -1.94
C ASP A 334 3.55 3.79 -0.41
N GLY A 335 2.44 4.13 0.23
CA GLY A 335 2.37 4.39 1.66
C GLY A 335 2.82 3.21 2.54
N PRO A 336 3.17 3.45 3.81
CA PRO A 336 3.52 2.40 4.76
C PRO A 336 2.37 1.46 5.11
N SER A 337 1.10 1.86 4.89
CA SER A 337 -0.07 1.01 5.10
C SER A 337 -0.87 0.91 3.80
N ARG A 338 -0.44 -0.02 2.94
CA ARG A 338 -1.02 -0.32 1.62
C ARG A 338 -2.29 -1.16 1.75
N THR A 339 -3.23 -0.72 2.56
CA THR A 339 -4.45 -1.46 2.90
C THR A 339 -5.64 -0.49 2.91
N LEU A 340 -6.85 -0.99 2.69
CA LEU A 340 -8.05 -0.14 2.68
C LEU A 340 -8.56 0.14 4.10
N SER A 341 -9.02 1.36 4.33
CA SER A 341 -9.78 1.73 5.52
C SER A 341 -11.08 0.91 5.67
N ALA A 342 -11.49 0.67 6.91
CA ALA A 342 -12.72 -0.03 7.25
C ALA A 342 -13.96 0.68 6.72
N TRP A 343 -13.91 2.01 6.53
CA TRP A 343 -14.99 2.76 5.89
C TRP A 343 -15.19 2.32 4.44
N LEU A 344 -14.15 2.32 3.61
CA LEU A 344 -14.27 1.90 2.21
C LEU A 344 -14.70 0.42 2.10
N ARG A 345 -14.15 -0.46 2.94
CA ARG A 345 -14.58 -1.87 2.98
C ARG A 345 -16.03 -2.04 3.40
N PHE A 346 -16.52 -1.27 4.38
CA PHE A 346 -17.93 -1.34 4.80
C PHE A 346 -18.87 -0.78 3.73
N VAL A 347 -18.52 0.35 3.10
CA VAL A 347 -19.25 0.90 1.95
C VAL A 347 -19.37 -0.15 0.84
N MET A 348 -18.27 -0.83 0.49
CA MET A 348 -18.27 -1.92 -0.50
C MET A 348 -18.92 -3.23 -0.05
N GLY A 349 -19.39 -3.37 1.20
CA GLY A 349 -19.91 -4.65 1.72
C GLY A 349 -18.85 -5.76 1.87
N TRP A 350 -17.58 -5.37 1.91
CA TRP A 350 -16.42 -6.22 2.18
C TRP A 350 -16.22 -6.47 3.67
N LEU A 351 -16.73 -5.57 4.52
CA LEU A 351 -17.08 -5.90 5.90
C LEU A 351 -18.56 -6.26 5.97
N SER A 352 -18.88 -7.34 6.69
CA SER A 352 -20.26 -7.65 7.07
C SER A 352 -20.73 -6.77 8.22
N ASP A 353 -22.05 -6.70 8.38
CA ASP A 353 -22.71 -5.90 9.42
C ASP A 353 -22.29 -6.34 10.84
N GLU A 354 -22.03 -7.63 11.04
CA GLU A 354 -21.55 -8.22 12.29
C GLU A 354 -20.10 -7.87 12.62
N GLN A 355 -19.31 -7.46 11.61
CA GLN A 355 -17.94 -6.96 11.80
C GLN A 355 -17.93 -5.46 12.18
N ILE A 356 -19.08 -4.79 12.24
CA ILE A 356 -19.22 -3.37 12.60
C ILE A 356 -19.92 -3.21 13.96
N PHE A 357 -19.26 -2.54 14.90
CA PHE A 357 -19.93 -2.01 16.09
C PHE A 357 -20.46 -0.61 15.78
N CYS A 358 -21.77 -0.47 15.57
CA CYS A 358 -22.42 0.79 15.29
C CYS A 358 -23.05 1.39 16.57
N LYS A 359 -22.75 2.64 16.92
CA LYS A 359 -23.39 3.32 18.06
C LYS A 359 -23.51 4.84 17.86
N PRO A 360 -24.73 5.40 17.67
CA PRO A 360 -24.92 6.85 17.61
C PRO A 360 -24.34 7.56 18.83
N LEU A 361 -23.76 8.74 18.63
CA LEU A 361 -23.13 9.53 19.71
C LEU A 361 -24.11 9.88 20.84
N THR A 362 -25.40 10.03 20.54
CA THR A 362 -26.49 10.26 21.50
C THR A 362 -26.72 9.08 22.45
N ASP A 363 -26.37 7.87 21.99
CA ASP A 363 -26.67 6.61 22.67
C ASP A 363 -25.40 5.96 23.26
N LEU A 364 -24.25 6.65 23.12
CA LEU A 364 -22.94 6.14 23.48
C LEU A 364 -22.62 6.44 24.94
N THR A 365 -22.65 5.40 25.76
CA THR A 365 -22.08 5.41 27.12
C THR A 365 -20.69 4.76 27.12
N THR A 366 -20.00 4.77 28.26
CA THR A 366 -18.68 4.13 28.43
C THR A 366 -18.71 2.67 27.99
N THR A 367 -18.15 2.40 26.81
CA THR A 367 -18.16 1.10 26.16
C THR A 367 -16.74 0.65 25.89
N ARG A 368 -16.44 -0.63 26.13
CA ARG A 368 -15.20 -1.28 25.66
C ARG A 368 -15.54 -2.12 24.44
N VAL A 369 -14.78 -1.93 23.36
CA VAL A 369 -14.88 -2.68 22.11
C VAL A 369 -13.50 -3.25 21.83
N MET A 370 -13.38 -4.57 21.72
CA MET A 370 -12.17 -5.18 21.18
C MET A 370 -12.26 -5.18 19.66
N LEU A 371 -11.25 -4.60 19.01
CA LEU A 371 -11.15 -4.56 17.55
C LEU A 371 -10.18 -5.63 17.06
N VAL A 372 -10.68 -6.50 16.19
CA VAL A 372 -9.88 -7.38 15.33
C VAL A 372 -9.10 -6.51 14.33
N PRO A 373 -7.81 -6.79 14.07
CA PRO A 373 -7.06 -6.09 13.02
C PRO A 373 -7.77 -6.22 11.66
N ILE A 374 -7.85 -5.11 10.91
CA ILE A 374 -8.74 -5.00 9.75
C ILE A 374 -8.49 -6.08 8.67
N ASP A 375 -7.23 -6.50 8.54
CA ASP A 375 -6.74 -7.49 7.57
C ASP A 375 -6.75 -8.94 8.06
N ASP A 376 -7.04 -9.18 9.34
CA ASP A 376 -7.16 -10.53 9.89
C ASP A 376 -8.54 -11.13 9.54
N ARG A 377 -8.59 -12.38 9.06
CA ARG A 377 -9.85 -13.09 8.74
C ARG A 377 -10.51 -13.78 9.94
N VAL A 378 -10.24 -13.31 11.15
CA VAL A 378 -10.85 -13.88 12.36
C VAL A 378 -12.18 -13.19 12.67
N ASN A 379 -13.11 -13.95 13.24
CA ASN A 379 -14.43 -13.44 13.61
C ASN A 379 -14.33 -12.39 14.74
N GLY A 380 -15.11 -11.32 14.62
CA GLY A 380 -15.21 -10.25 15.60
C GLY A 380 -15.42 -8.89 14.95
N VAL A 381 -15.66 -7.88 15.78
CA VAL A 381 -15.75 -6.48 15.32
C VAL A 381 -14.39 -6.03 14.79
N LYS A 382 -14.35 -5.57 13.54
CA LYS A 382 -13.16 -4.96 12.89
C LYS A 382 -13.15 -3.44 12.97
N ALA A 383 -14.32 -2.80 13.07
CA ALA A 383 -14.44 -1.35 13.23
C ALA A 383 -15.55 -0.94 14.19
N ALA A 384 -15.29 0.09 14.99
CA ALA A 384 -16.30 0.83 15.73
C ALA A 384 -16.68 2.10 14.96
N MET A 385 -17.97 2.33 14.78
CA MET A 385 -18.54 3.41 13.98
C MET A 385 -19.53 4.21 14.84
N ILE A 386 -19.25 5.50 15.00
CA ILE A 386 -20.01 6.39 15.90
C ILE A 386 -20.60 7.55 15.08
N PRO A 387 -21.88 7.46 14.66
CA PRO A 387 -22.58 8.55 13.98
C PRO A 387 -22.69 9.78 14.88
N VAL A 388 -22.13 10.89 14.41
CA VAL A 388 -22.17 12.21 15.07
C VAL A 388 -23.29 13.06 14.49
N SER A 389 -23.57 12.91 13.20
CA SER A 389 -24.74 13.48 12.50
C SER A 389 -25.07 12.65 11.27
N SER A 390 -26.10 13.03 10.52
CA SER A 390 -26.44 12.44 9.21
C SER A 390 -25.33 12.55 8.13
N THR A 391 -24.26 13.32 8.40
CA THR A 391 -23.14 13.57 7.48
C THR A 391 -21.76 13.44 8.14
N LYS A 392 -21.68 13.05 9.43
CA LYS A 392 -20.42 12.90 10.16
C LYS A 392 -20.38 11.59 10.94
N LEU A 393 -19.31 10.83 10.73
CA LEU A 393 -19.04 9.55 11.37
C LEU A 393 -17.63 9.56 11.92
N ILE A 394 -17.44 9.03 13.13
CA ILE A 394 -16.12 8.64 13.63
C ILE A 394 -15.96 7.14 13.36
N VAL A 395 -14.88 6.76 12.71
CA VAL A 395 -14.51 5.36 12.47
C VAL A 395 -13.22 5.06 13.25
N VAL A 396 -13.24 3.99 14.04
CA VAL A 396 -12.09 3.49 14.77
C VAL A 396 -11.83 2.06 14.32
N GLU A 397 -10.61 1.79 13.88
CA GLU A 397 -10.15 0.52 13.33
C GLU A 397 -8.81 0.12 13.97
N SER A 398 -8.52 -1.18 14.02
CA SER A 398 -7.18 -1.64 14.42
C SER A 398 -6.38 -2.03 13.18
N ARG A 399 -5.15 -1.51 13.08
CA ARG A 399 -4.18 -1.92 12.07
C ARG A 399 -2.95 -2.49 12.77
N ARG A 400 -2.45 -3.60 12.25
CA ARG A 400 -1.23 -4.25 12.73
C ARG A 400 -0.41 -4.70 11.52
N PRO A 401 0.93 -4.79 11.64
CA PRO A 401 1.73 -5.48 10.63
C PRO A 401 1.26 -6.92 10.47
N ASN A 402 1.10 -7.35 9.23
CA ASN A 402 0.87 -8.73 8.81
C ASN A 402 2.00 -9.13 7.84
N GLU A 403 2.14 -10.42 7.57
CA GLU A 403 3.17 -10.97 6.68
C GLU A 403 2.71 -11.03 5.21
N LYS A 404 1.69 -10.26 4.82
CA LYS A 404 0.98 -10.35 3.54
C LYS A 404 1.05 -9.07 2.74
#